data_AF-A0A1M2W7K3-F1
#
_entry.id   AF-A0A1M2W7K3-F1
#
_cell.length_a   1.000
_cell.length_b   1.000
_cell.length_c   1.000
_cell.angle_alpha   90.00
_cell.angle_beta   90.00
_cell.angle_gamma   90.00
#
_symmetry.space_group_name_H-M   'P 1'
#
loop_
_entity.id
_entity.type
_entity.pdbx_description
1 polymer ?
#
loop_
_entity_poly.entity_id
_entity_poly.type
_entity_poly.pdbx_seq_one_letter_code
_entity_poly.pdbx_strand_id
1 'polypeptide(L)'
;MAPLADFLLSRLHLASIKLPYELTHYVPGKTLMSTPQEVFPTLVAYLVIIFSIQAWMKNRPAYKLQFLFRVHNAFLSSGSLLLVLCMLEEVIPKYIEHGTFWALCHDEMWTSRLEFYYMINYYFKYIELIDTVFLALKKKPLDYYYYATAGGARIWWKKYLTSFQIGQFIIDLFVVYFATYSYYAANYFPNLPNLGSCAGTETAAVFGCVLLSSYLLLFIQFYIATYKKPAGKKAVANGKANGAANGLKTE
;
A
#
# COMPACT_ATOMS: atom_id res chain seq x y z
N MET A 1 -7.26 25.85 -9.14
CA MET A 1 -5.85 26.27 -9.36
C MET A 1 -4.97 25.39 -8.51
N ALA A 2 -3.91 24.79 -9.05
CA ALA A 2 -3.06 23.84 -8.32
C ALA A 2 -1.63 24.38 -8.20
N PRO A 3 -1.40 25.39 -7.36
CA PRO A 3 -0.12 26.09 -7.25
C PRO A 3 1.09 25.17 -7.00
N LEU A 4 0.96 24.10 -6.22
CA LEU A 4 2.06 23.16 -5.98
C LEU A 4 2.36 22.33 -7.23
N ALA A 5 1.35 21.75 -7.87
CA ALA A 5 1.53 21.01 -9.12
C ALA A 5 2.11 21.88 -10.24
N ASP A 6 1.59 23.10 -10.40
CA ASP A 6 2.05 24.06 -11.40
C ASP A 6 3.49 24.52 -11.11
N PHE A 7 3.84 24.71 -9.84
CA PHE A 7 5.22 24.99 -9.41
C PHE A 7 6.18 23.84 -9.76
N LEU A 8 5.80 22.59 -9.46
CA LEU A 8 6.62 21.41 -9.79
C LEU A 8 6.85 21.29 -11.30
N LEU A 9 5.80 21.44 -12.10
CA LEU A 9 5.89 21.40 -13.56
C LEU A 9 6.82 22.49 -14.11
N SER A 10 6.77 23.70 -13.53
CA SER A 10 7.64 24.82 -13.93
C SER A 10 9.12 24.61 -13.61
N ARG A 11 9.44 23.86 -12.54
CA ARG A 11 10.81 23.65 -12.06
C ARG A 11 11.46 22.40 -12.63
N LEU A 12 10.69 21.34 -12.84
CA LEU A 12 11.22 20.04 -13.21
C LEU A 12 11.42 19.86 -14.72
N HIS A 13 11.07 20.85 -15.56
CA HIS A 13 11.03 20.73 -17.03
C HIS A 13 10.29 19.47 -17.51
N LEU A 14 9.46 18.84 -16.68
CA LEU A 14 8.76 17.59 -17.00
C LEU A 14 7.78 17.78 -18.15
N ALA A 15 7.29 19.01 -18.36
CA ALA A 15 6.44 19.36 -19.49
C ALA A 15 7.13 19.18 -20.87
N SER A 16 8.46 19.16 -20.93
CA SER A 16 9.18 18.89 -22.19
C SER A 16 9.36 17.40 -22.49
N ILE A 17 9.13 16.52 -21.49
CA ILE A 17 9.22 15.09 -21.64
C ILE A 17 7.87 14.57 -22.13
N LYS A 18 7.78 14.27 -23.43
CA LYS A 18 6.62 13.56 -24.00
C LYS A 18 6.61 12.12 -23.50
N LEU A 19 5.97 11.89 -22.37
CA LEU A 19 5.72 10.54 -21.88
C LEU A 19 4.61 9.88 -22.71
N PRO A 20 4.72 8.58 -23.02
CA PRO A 20 3.63 7.82 -23.63
C PRO A 20 2.40 7.82 -22.72
N TYR A 21 1.22 7.78 -23.33
CA TYR A 21 -0.07 7.91 -22.66
C TYR A 21 -0.29 6.83 -21.59
N GLU A 22 0.23 5.64 -21.84
CA GLU A 22 0.16 4.47 -20.95
C GLU A 22 0.93 4.66 -19.62
N LEU A 23 1.85 5.64 -19.57
CA LEU A 23 2.58 5.97 -18.34
C LEU A 23 1.86 7.04 -17.51
N THR A 24 0.99 7.83 -18.11
CA THR A 24 0.28 8.92 -17.42
C THR A 24 -1.19 8.59 -17.13
N HIS A 25 -1.78 7.66 -17.88
CA HIS A 25 -3.16 7.19 -17.73
C HIS A 25 -3.21 5.67 -17.58
N TYR A 26 -4.22 5.19 -16.85
CA TYR A 26 -4.41 3.77 -16.69
C TYR A 26 -5.13 3.19 -17.91
N VAL A 27 -4.46 2.31 -18.65
CA VAL A 27 -5.00 1.67 -19.85
C VAL A 27 -4.97 0.15 -19.66
N PRO A 28 -6.14 -0.50 -19.47
CA PRO A 28 -6.22 -1.94 -19.36
C PRO A 28 -5.58 -2.66 -20.55
N GLY A 29 -4.71 -3.63 -20.29
CA GLY A 29 -4.00 -4.39 -21.32
C GLY A 29 -2.75 -3.72 -21.88
N LYS A 30 -2.45 -2.47 -21.50
CA LYS A 30 -1.23 -1.76 -21.91
C LYS A 30 -0.39 -1.28 -20.75
N THR A 31 -1.02 -0.73 -19.71
CA THR A 31 -0.32 -0.34 -18.49
C THR A 31 0.25 -1.61 -17.84
N LEU A 32 1.50 -1.56 -17.42
CA LEU A 32 2.21 -2.69 -16.83
C LEU A 32 1.40 -3.32 -15.69
N MET A 33 1.22 -4.64 -15.67
CA MET A 33 0.41 -5.38 -14.68
C MET A 33 -1.06 -4.92 -14.58
N SER A 34 -1.62 -4.41 -15.66
CA SER A 34 -3.05 -4.08 -15.72
C SER A 34 -3.96 -5.30 -15.92
N THR A 35 -3.38 -6.47 -16.21
CA THR A 35 -4.13 -7.71 -16.49
C THR A 35 -3.77 -8.83 -15.51
N PRO A 36 -4.73 -9.70 -15.15
CA PRO A 36 -4.45 -10.87 -14.31
C PRO A 36 -3.35 -11.78 -14.87
N GLN A 37 -3.27 -11.88 -16.20
CA GLN A 37 -2.29 -12.67 -16.94
C GLN A 37 -0.87 -12.17 -16.74
N GLU A 38 -0.67 -10.88 -16.48
CA GLU A 38 0.63 -10.31 -16.11
C GLU A 38 0.87 -10.36 -14.60
N VAL A 39 -0.18 -10.09 -13.81
CA VAL A 39 -0.11 -10.01 -12.35
C VAL A 39 0.29 -11.34 -11.72
N PHE A 40 -0.40 -12.45 -12.06
CA PHE A 40 -0.15 -13.73 -11.41
C PHE A 40 1.26 -14.28 -11.68
N PRO A 41 1.77 -14.32 -12.92
CA PRO A 41 3.14 -14.75 -13.17
C PRO A 41 4.18 -13.85 -12.52
N THR A 42 3.97 -12.52 -12.52
CA THR A 42 4.89 -11.58 -11.86
C THR A 42 4.93 -11.80 -10.35
N LEU A 43 3.78 -12.04 -9.73
CA LEU A 43 3.71 -12.37 -8.30
C LEU A 43 4.44 -13.69 -7.99
N VAL A 44 4.23 -14.72 -8.80
CA VAL A 44 4.94 -16.01 -8.64
C VAL A 44 6.44 -15.81 -8.79
N ALA A 45 6.88 -15.10 -9.84
CA ALA A 45 8.29 -14.81 -10.07
C ALA A 45 8.91 -14.02 -8.90
N TYR A 46 8.20 -13.01 -8.39
CA TYR A 46 8.62 -12.23 -7.24
C TYR A 46 8.77 -13.09 -5.98
N LEU A 47 7.78 -13.93 -5.66
CA LEU A 47 7.85 -14.83 -4.52
C LEU A 47 9.02 -15.83 -4.66
N VAL A 48 9.22 -16.39 -5.85
CA VAL A 48 10.37 -17.27 -6.14
C VAL A 48 11.68 -16.54 -5.89
N ILE A 49 11.83 -15.29 -6.34
CA ILE A 49 13.03 -14.48 -6.08
C ILE A 49 13.22 -14.27 -4.59
N ILE A 50 12.20 -13.84 -3.85
CA ILE A 50 12.29 -13.58 -2.41
C ILE A 50 12.67 -14.84 -1.63
N PHE A 51 11.99 -15.97 -1.89
CA PHE A 51 12.31 -17.23 -1.22
C PHE A 51 13.69 -17.76 -1.62
N SER A 52 14.13 -17.55 -2.86
CA SER A 52 15.47 -17.90 -3.32
C SER A 52 16.53 -17.08 -2.59
N ILE A 53 16.32 -15.77 -2.44
CA ILE A 53 17.21 -14.89 -1.66
C ILE A 53 17.26 -15.34 -0.20
N GLN A 54 16.10 -15.61 0.42
CA GLN A 54 16.05 -16.09 1.80
C GLN A 54 16.78 -17.43 1.97
N ALA A 55 16.63 -18.36 1.03
CA ALA A 55 17.31 -19.65 1.04
C ALA A 55 18.83 -19.49 0.86
N TRP A 56 19.25 -18.69 -0.11
CA TRP A 56 20.67 -18.37 -0.37
C TRP A 56 21.33 -17.67 0.82
N MET A 57 20.58 -16.80 1.51
CA MET A 57 21.07 -16.11 2.69
C MET A 57 21.26 -17.07 3.88
N LYS A 58 20.60 -18.23 3.99
CA LYS A 58 20.66 -19.10 5.20
C LYS A 58 22.07 -19.28 5.77
N ASN A 59 23.05 -19.56 4.92
CA ASN A 59 24.44 -19.84 5.34
C ASN A 59 25.39 -18.61 5.29
N ARG A 60 24.87 -17.40 5.06
CA ARG A 60 25.66 -16.16 4.91
C ARG A 60 25.41 -15.16 6.04
N PRO A 61 26.38 -14.31 6.42
CA PRO A 61 26.11 -13.21 7.35
C PRO A 61 25.16 -12.17 6.71
N ALA A 62 24.41 -11.44 7.54
CA ALA A 62 23.49 -10.40 7.07
C ALA A 62 24.24 -9.23 6.41
N TYR A 63 23.76 -8.74 5.26
CA TYR A 63 24.38 -7.60 4.58
C TYR A 63 24.11 -6.27 5.27
N LYS A 64 25.10 -5.37 5.26
CA LYS A 64 25.04 -4.04 5.89
C LYS A 64 24.59 -2.96 4.90
N LEU A 65 23.37 -3.09 4.34
CA LEU A 65 22.80 -2.15 3.35
C LEU A 65 22.10 -0.93 3.98
N GLN A 66 22.62 -0.40 5.09
CA GLN A 66 21.91 0.64 5.89
C GLN A 66 21.71 1.95 5.13
N PHE A 67 22.74 2.39 4.39
CA PHE A 67 22.66 3.62 3.61
C PHE A 67 21.59 3.51 2.52
N LEU A 68 21.67 2.47 1.69
CA LEU A 68 20.73 2.25 0.59
C LEU A 68 19.29 2.10 1.09
N PHE A 69 19.08 1.37 2.20
CA PHE A 69 17.76 1.25 2.82
C PHE A 69 17.22 2.60 3.33
N ARG A 70 18.07 3.43 3.95
CA ARG A 70 17.66 4.77 4.42
C ARG A 70 17.29 5.69 3.25
N VAL A 71 18.08 5.69 2.18
CA VAL A 71 17.79 6.47 0.97
C VAL A 71 16.47 6.03 0.34
N HIS A 72 16.26 4.72 0.20
CA HIS A 72 15.03 4.16 -0.33
C HIS A 72 13.79 4.56 0.49
N ASN A 73 13.85 4.39 1.81
CA ASN A 73 12.74 4.76 2.69
C ASN A 73 12.51 6.27 2.73
N ALA A 74 13.57 7.09 2.67
CA ALA A 74 13.46 8.53 2.61
C ALA A 74 12.79 8.98 1.31
N PHE A 75 13.18 8.39 0.16
CA PHE A 75 12.57 8.63 -1.13
C PHE A 75 11.08 8.27 -1.15
N LEU A 76 10.72 7.06 -0.67
CA LEU A 76 9.33 6.63 -0.62
C LEU A 76 8.48 7.51 0.32
N SER A 77 9.01 7.87 1.48
CA SER A 77 8.28 8.68 2.45
C SER A 77 8.09 10.12 1.96
N SER A 78 9.13 10.76 1.43
CA SER A 78 9.04 12.14 0.93
C SER A 78 8.21 12.23 -0.35
N GLY A 79 8.38 11.28 -1.27
CA GLY A 79 7.59 11.21 -2.49
C GLY A 79 6.11 10.97 -2.21
N SER A 80 5.78 10.07 -1.27
CA SER A 80 4.38 9.80 -0.90
C SER A 80 3.72 11.01 -0.22
N LEU A 81 4.48 11.74 0.61
CA LEU A 81 4.01 12.98 1.21
C LEU A 81 3.72 14.04 0.14
N LEU A 82 4.66 14.26 -0.77
CA LEU A 82 4.48 15.21 -1.88
C LEU A 82 3.25 14.84 -2.73
N LEU A 83 3.10 13.55 -3.04
CA LEU A 83 2.00 13.06 -3.84
C LEU A 83 0.64 13.30 -3.17
N VAL A 84 0.52 13.00 -1.87
CA VAL A 84 -0.70 13.31 -1.10
C VAL A 84 -1.01 14.80 -1.12
N LEU A 85 -0.01 15.68 -0.98
CA LEU A 85 -0.24 17.13 -1.03
C LEU A 85 -0.77 17.57 -2.40
N CYS A 86 -0.21 17.05 -3.50
CA CYS A 86 -0.70 17.31 -4.86
C CYS A 86 -2.12 16.77 -5.06
N MET A 87 -2.42 15.57 -4.55
CA MET A 87 -3.77 15.01 -4.63
C MET A 87 -4.79 15.84 -3.84
N LEU A 88 -4.44 16.25 -2.61
CA LEU A 88 -5.29 17.09 -1.77
C LEU A 88 -5.57 18.45 -2.42
N GLU A 89 -4.59 19.03 -3.09
CA GLU A 89 -4.76 20.29 -3.83
C GLU A 89 -5.80 20.22 -4.95
N GLU A 90 -5.92 19.07 -5.63
CA GLU A 90 -6.95 18.84 -6.65
C GLU A 90 -8.30 18.43 -6.02
N VAL A 91 -8.28 17.65 -4.94
CA VAL A 91 -9.48 17.06 -4.31
C VAL A 91 -10.25 18.09 -3.47
N ILE A 92 -9.56 18.89 -2.65
CA ILE A 92 -10.18 19.79 -1.66
C ILE A 92 -11.11 20.83 -2.32
N PRO A 93 -10.71 21.55 -3.39
CA PRO A 93 -11.57 22.56 -4.00
C PRO A 93 -12.87 21.96 -4.54
N LYS A 94 -12.78 20.82 -5.24
CA LYS A 94 -13.93 20.09 -5.78
C LYS A 94 -14.87 19.60 -4.68
N TYR A 95 -14.30 19.10 -3.58
CA TYR A 95 -15.06 18.66 -2.42
C TYR A 95 -15.83 19.81 -1.76
N ILE A 96 -15.21 20.98 -1.60
CA ILE A 96 -15.85 22.16 -1.00
C ILE A 96 -16.98 22.68 -1.90
N GLU A 97 -16.80 22.64 -3.22
CA GLU A 97 -17.76 23.18 -4.19
C GLU A 97 -19.01 22.29 -4.34
N HIS A 98 -18.83 20.96 -4.41
CA HIS A 98 -19.92 20.04 -4.76
C HIS A 98 -20.40 19.14 -3.61
N GLY A 99 -19.66 19.11 -2.49
CA GLY A 99 -20.00 18.31 -1.32
C GLY A 99 -19.57 16.84 -1.39
N THR A 100 -19.89 16.10 -0.33
CA THR A 100 -19.37 14.74 -0.05
C THR A 100 -19.82 13.69 -1.05
N PHE A 101 -21.12 13.62 -1.35
CA PHE A 101 -21.65 12.59 -2.25
C PHE A 101 -21.09 12.74 -3.67
N TRP A 102 -21.07 13.98 -4.18
CA TRP A 102 -20.51 14.28 -5.50
C TRP A 102 -19.01 13.92 -5.57
N ALA A 103 -18.23 14.31 -4.55
CA ALA A 103 -16.80 14.01 -4.50
C ALA A 103 -16.48 12.51 -4.42
N LEU A 104 -17.40 11.67 -3.94
CA LEU A 104 -17.20 10.23 -3.86
C LEU A 104 -17.69 9.49 -5.11
N CYS A 105 -18.79 9.94 -5.71
CA CYS A 105 -19.56 9.12 -6.64
C CYS A 105 -19.63 9.67 -8.05
N HIS A 106 -19.25 10.93 -8.29
CA HIS A 106 -19.35 11.55 -9.62
C HIS A 106 -18.10 11.31 -10.47
N ASP A 107 -18.27 10.98 -11.75
CA ASP A 107 -17.16 10.68 -12.68
C ASP A 107 -16.19 11.86 -12.87
N GLU A 108 -16.69 13.10 -12.83
CA GLU A 108 -15.86 14.32 -12.97
C GLU A 108 -14.90 14.58 -11.80
N MET A 109 -14.99 13.79 -10.73
CA MET A 109 -13.97 13.75 -9.69
C MET A 109 -12.65 13.20 -10.25
N TRP A 110 -12.72 12.29 -11.24
CA TRP A 110 -11.57 11.68 -11.89
C TRP A 110 -10.96 12.59 -12.95
N THR A 111 -10.20 13.60 -12.52
CA THR A 111 -9.48 14.48 -13.45
C THR A 111 -8.22 13.83 -14.00
N SER A 112 -7.75 14.29 -15.16
CA SER A 112 -6.48 13.82 -15.75
C SER A 112 -5.26 14.03 -14.84
N ARG A 113 -5.27 15.08 -14.01
CA ARG A 113 -4.20 15.35 -13.02
C ARG A 113 -4.26 14.35 -11.87
N LEU A 114 -5.46 14.09 -11.34
CA LEU A 114 -5.66 13.14 -10.27
C LEU A 114 -5.34 11.72 -10.73
N GLU A 115 -5.75 11.34 -11.95
CA GLU A 115 -5.37 10.07 -12.58
C GLU A 115 -3.85 9.93 -12.70
N PHE A 116 -3.16 10.97 -13.16
CA PHE A 116 -1.71 10.98 -13.23
C PHE A 116 -1.06 10.76 -11.86
N TYR A 117 -1.59 11.37 -10.79
CA TYR A 117 -1.11 11.13 -9.43
C TYR A 117 -1.36 9.70 -8.98
N TYR A 118 -2.50 9.11 -9.32
CA TYR A 118 -2.74 7.69 -9.09
C TYR A 118 -1.77 6.80 -9.88
N MET A 119 -1.37 7.19 -11.09
CA MET A 119 -0.32 6.49 -11.84
C MET A 119 1.06 6.60 -11.19
N ILE A 120 1.44 7.76 -10.64
CA ILE A 120 2.66 7.87 -9.85
C ILE A 120 2.59 6.94 -8.63
N ASN A 121 1.48 6.95 -7.90
CA ASN A 121 1.26 6.06 -6.74
C ASN A 121 1.36 4.58 -7.15
N TYR A 122 0.80 4.24 -8.31
CA TYR A 122 0.89 2.92 -8.89
C TYR A 122 2.34 2.48 -9.07
N TYR A 123 3.20 3.32 -9.68
CA TYR A 123 4.63 3.03 -9.82
C TYR A 123 5.39 2.97 -8.49
N PHE A 124 5.01 3.80 -7.51
CA PHE A 124 5.60 3.76 -6.17
C PHE A 124 5.40 2.40 -5.51
N LYS A 125 4.25 1.74 -5.74
CA LYS A 125 3.99 0.39 -5.25
C LYS A 125 5.00 -0.65 -5.75
N TYR A 126 5.51 -0.50 -6.97
CA TYR A 126 6.56 -1.39 -7.51
C TYR A 126 7.89 -1.14 -6.82
N ILE A 127 8.20 0.13 -6.54
CA ILE A 127 9.43 0.51 -5.86
C ILE A 127 9.40 -0.02 -4.42
N GLU A 128 8.25 0.04 -3.73
CA GLU A 128 8.05 -0.57 -2.40
C GLU A 128 8.37 -2.08 -2.37
N LEU A 129 8.21 -2.82 -3.47
CA LEU A 129 8.54 -4.25 -3.51
C LEU A 129 10.04 -4.50 -3.23
N ILE A 130 10.91 -3.50 -3.43
CA ILE A 130 12.34 -3.55 -3.12
C ILE A 130 12.58 -3.62 -1.61
N ASP A 131 11.67 -3.10 -0.77
CA ASP A 131 11.79 -3.18 0.69
C ASP A 131 11.90 -4.63 1.16
N THR A 132 11.11 -5.54 0.59
CA THR A 132 11.18 -6.95 0.98
C THR A 132 12.48 -7.61 0.55
N VAL A 133 13.08 -7.17 -0.57
CA VAL A 133 14.41 -7.60 -1.02
C VAL A 133 15.45 -7.16 0.00
N PHE A 134 15.40 -5.91 0.46
CA PHE A 134 16.29 -5.43 1.52
C PHE A 134 16.09 -6.22 2.82
N LEU A 135 14.85 -6.54 3.21
CA LEU A 135 14.57 -7.34 4.40
C LEU A 135 15.14 -8.76 4.28
N ALA A 136 14.96 -9.40 3.12
CA ALA A 136 15.50 -10.73 2.84
C ALA A 136 17.04 -10.77 2.90
N LEU A 137 17.72 -9.80 2.27
CA LEU A 137 19.18 -9.68 2.27
C LEU A 137 19.77 -9.35 3.64
N LYS A 138 18.98 -8.74 4.53
CA LYS A 138 19.42 -8.41 5.89
C LYS A 138 19.08 -9.48 6.92
N LYS A 139 18.40 -10.57 6.51
CA LYS A 139 17.90 -11.62 7.42
C LYS A 139 17.09 -11.08 8.59
N LYS A 140 16.45 -9.92 8.42
CA LYS A 140 15.68 -9.30 9.48
C LYS A 140 14.21 -9.68 9.24
N PRO A 141 13.55 -10.44 10.13
CA PRO A 141 12.10 -10.33 10.19
C PRO A 141 11.75 -8.86 10.45
N LEU A 142 10.57 -8.42 10.00
CA LEU A 142 10.08 -7.03 10.11
C LEU A 142 10.33 -6.42 11.52
N ASP A 143 10.37 -7.25 12.56
CA ASP A 143 10.63 -6.87 13.96
C ASP A 143 12.11 -6.65 14.36
N TYR A 144 13.08 -7.28 13.68
CA TYR A 144 14.49 -7.26 14.07
C TYR A 144 15.23 -5.96 13.65
N TYR A 145 14.63 -5.16 12.77
CA TYR A 145 15.19 -3.85 12.44
C TYR A 145 15.15 -2.89 13.63
N TYR A 146 14.18 -3.05 14.53
CA TYR A 146 13.97 -2.17 15.65
C TYR A 146 14.78 -2.50 16.91
N TYR A 147 15.16 -3.76 17.11
CA TYR A 147 16.01 -4.17 18.24
C TYR A 147 17.47 -3.76 18.08
N ALA A 148 17.91 -3.44 16.86
CA ALA A 148 19.31 -3.25 16.53
C ALA A 148 19.70 -1.79 16.24
N THR A 149 18.75 -0.84 16.17
CA THR A 149 19.06 0.58 15.93
C THR A 149 19.26 1.39 17.22
N ALA A 150 19.88 0.77 18.24
CA ALA A 150 20.40 1.37 19.48
C ALA A 150 19.49 1.35 20.73
N GLY A 151 19.95 0.70 21.80
CA GLY A 151 19.75 1.22 23.17
C GLY A 151 18.52 0.80 24.00
N GLY A 152 17.74 -0.21 23.63
CA GLY A 152 16.67 -0.71 24.53
C GLY A 152 15.42 0.18 24.65
N ALA A 153 15.25 1.19 23.78
CA ALA A 153 14.04 1.99 23.74
C ALA A 153 12.88 1.21 23.10
N ARG A 154 11.83 0.92 23.88
CA ARG A 154 10.53 0.49 23.35
C ARG A 154 9.94 1.65 22.56
N ILE A 155 9.94 1.53 21.25
CA ILE A 155 9.37 2.54 20.36
C ILE A 155 7.84 2.55 20.54
N TRP A 156 7.33 3.53 21.29
CA TRP A 156 5.92 3.63 21.65
C TRP A 156 5.03 3.94 20.44
N TRP A 157 5.56 4.66 19.45
CA TRP A 157 4.80 5.11 18.29
C TRP A 157 4.39 3.99 17.32
N LYS A 158 5.04 2.81 17.36
CA LYS A 158 4.68 1.69 16.48
C LYS A 158 3.25 1.22 16.64
N LYS A 159 2.79 1.17 17.89
CA LYS A 159 1.40 0.82 18.22
C LYS A 159 0.44 1.82 17.57
N TYR A 160 0.76 3.11 17.67
CA TYR A 160 -0.03 4.18 17.07
C TYR A 160 -0.01 4.12 15.55
N LEU A 161 1.12 3.77 14.92
CA LEU A 161 1.22 3.59 13.47
C LEU A 161 0.29 2.46 12.98
N THR A 162 0.33 1.29 13.63
CA THR A 162 -0.56 0.17 13.27
C THR A 162 -2.03 0.49 13.58
N SER A 163 -2.30 1.20 14.68
CA SER A 163 -3.67 1.68 14.99
C SER A 163 -4.17 2.68 13.94
N PHE A 164 -3.31 3.56 13.44
CA PHE A 164 -3.65 4.50 12.39
C PHE A 164 -4.00 3.75 11.09
N GLN A 165 -3.22 2.75 10.69
CA GLN A 165 -3.54 1.90 9.53
C GLN A 165 -4.90 1.20 9.67
N ILE A 166 -5.20 0.65 10.85
CA ILE A 166 -6.53 0.07 11.12
C ILE A 166 -7.62 1.12 11.00
N GLY A 167 -7.39 2.33 11.54
CA GLY A 167 -8.31 3.46 11.39
C GLY A 167 -8.56 3.83 9.93
N GLN A 168 -7.51 3.89 9.10
CA GLN A 168 -7.61 4.14 7.66
C GLN A 168 -8.46 3.07 6.99
N PHE A 169 -8.20 1.78 7.23
CA PHE A 169 -9.01 0.71 6.64
C PHE A 169 -10.49 0.78 7.04
N ILE A 170 -10.81 1.17 8.28
CA ILE A 170 -12.20 1.33 8.73
C ILE A 170 -12.88 2.47 7.96
N ILE A 171 -12.20 3.60 7.79
CA ILE A 171 -12.72 4.74 7.02
C ILE A 171 -12.91 4.34 5.56
N ASP A 172 -11.92 3.70 4.95
CA ASP A 172 -11.97 3.23 3.56
C ASP A 172 -13.12 2.25 3.35
N LEU A 173 -13.32 1.30 4.28
CA LEU A 173 -14.45 0.37 4.23
C LEU A 173 -15.78 1.10 4.33
N PHE A 174 -15.92 2.06 5.24
CA PHE A 174 -17.16 2.84 5.33
C PHE A 174 -17.48 3.53 4.00
N VAL A 175 -16.49 4.17 3.38
CA VAL A 175 -16.66 4.85 2.09
C VAL A 175 -16.99 3.87 0.96
N VAL A 176 -16.27 2.75 0.84
CA VAL A 176 -16.45 1.77 -0.23
C VAL A 176 -17.77 1.03 -0.11
N TYR A 177 -18.19 0.65 1.11
CA TYR A 177 -19.50 0.03 1.33
C TYR A 177 -20.63 1.03 1.07
N PHE A 178 -20.47 2.30 1.43
CA PHE A 178 -21.44 3.35 1.13
C PHE A 178 -21.59 3.58 -0.38
N ALA A 179 -20.48 3.67 -1.13
CA ALA A 179 -20.51 3.80 -2.58
C ALA A 179 -21.13 2.57 -3.25
N THR A 180 -20.79 1.37 -2.78
CA THR A 180 -21.37 0.11 -3.25
C THR A 180 -22.88 0.07 -2.98
N TYR A 181 -23.31 0.40 -1.77
CA TYR A 181 -24.73 0.47 -1.42
C TYR A 181 -25.48 1.45 -2.35
N SER A 182 -24.93 2.65 -2.55
CA SER A 182 -25.55 3.68 -3.38
C SER A 182 -25.69 3.23 -4.84
N TYR A 183 -24.67 2.55 -5.39
CA TYR A 183 -24.72 1.93 -6.72
C TYR A 183 -25.84 0.89 -6.83
N TYR A 184 -25.89 -0.10 -5.93
CA TYR A 184 -26.88 -1.17 -6.03
C TYR A 184 -28.30 -0.68 -5.72
N ALA A 185 -28.47 0.22 -4.75
CA ALA A 185 -29.76 0.80 -4.41
C ALA A 185 -30.34 1.60 -5.58
N ALA A 186 -29.55 2.46 -6.22
CA ALA A 186 -30.00 3.26 -7.35
C ALA A 186 -30.34 2.41 -8.60
N ASN A 187 -29.57 1.35 -8.88
CA ASN A 187 -29.73 0.55 -10.10
C ASN A 187 -30.74 -0.60 -9.98
N TYR A 188 -30.86 -1.23 -8.81
CA TYR A 188 -31.64 -2.46 -8.64
C TYR A 188 -32.84 -2.32 -7.70
N PHE A 189 -32.83 -1.33 -6.80
CA PHE A 189 -33.84 -1.23 -5.74
C PHE A 189 -34.38 0.21 -5.61
N PRO A 190 -35.26 0.64 -6.53
CA PRO A 190 -35.76 2.03 -6.55
C PRO A 190 -36.54 2.44 -5.29
N ASN A 191 -36.97 1.48 -4.47
CA ASN A 191 -37.70 1.72 -3.22
C ASN A 191 -36.77 1.98 -2.02
N LEU A 192 -35.46 1.80 -2.16
CA LEU A 192 -34.49 2.07 -1.10
C LEU A 192 -34.01 3.53 -1.14
N PRO A 193 -33.82 4.17 0.03
CA PRO A 193 -33.25 5.51 0.07
C PRO A 193 -31.83 5.47 -0.47
N ASN A 194 -31.58 6.27 -1.51
CA ASN A 194 -30.29 6.46 -2.14
C ASN A 194 -30.10 7.95 -2.47
N LEU A 195 -28.84 8.37 -2.58
CA LEU A 195 -28.47 9.75 -2.92
C LEU A 195 -28.11 9.90 -4.41
N GLY A 196 -28.35 8.87 -5.22
CA GLY A 196 -27.89 8.72 -6.60
C GLY A 196 -27.03 7.46 -6.79
N SER A 197 -26.66 7.17 -8.04
CA SER A 197 -25.70 6.12 -8.37
C SER A 197 -24.26 6.62 -8.22
N CYS A 198 -23.31 5.70 -8.08
CA CYS A 198 -21.87 6.00 -8.06
C CYS A 198 -21.17 5.48 -9.31
N ALA A 199 -20.10 6.15 -9.72
CA ALA A 199 -19.22 5.71 -10.79
C ALA A 199 -18.53 4.37 -10.44
N GLY A 200 -18.57 3.39 -11.34
CA GLY A 200 -17.86 2.13 -11.16
C GLY A 200 -18.52 0.92 -11.81
N THR A 201 -17.87 -0.23 -11.67
CA THR A 201 -18.40 -1.53 -12.11
C THR A 201 -18.72 -2.41 -10.91
N GLU A 202 -19.71 -3.29 -11.05
CA GLU A 202 -20.15 -4.22 -10.00
C GLU A 202 -19.00 -5.11 -9.51
N THR A 203 -18.22 -5.65 -10.45
CA THR A 203 -17.08 -6.51 -10.16
C THR A 203 -16.03 -5.75 -9.33
N ALA A 204 -15.73 -4.50 -9.68
CA ALA A 204 -14.77 -3.69 -8.93
C ALA A 204 -15.28 -3.37 -7.51
N ALA A 205 -16.57 -3.06 -7.37
CA ALA A 205 -17.19 -2.76 -6.07
C ALA A 205 -17.17 -3.98 -5.13
N VAL A 206 -17.58 -5.15 -5.61
CA VAL A 206 -17.58 -6.39 -4.83
C VAL A 206 -16.15 -6.81 -4.49
N PHE A 207 -15.24 -6.80 -5.47
CA PHE A 207 -13.84 -7.16 -5.25
C PHE A 207 -13.17 -6.23 -4.23
N GLY A 208 -13.39 -4.92 -4.35
CA GLY A 208 -12.87 -3.92 -3.41
C GLY A 208 -13.38 -4.15 -1.98
N CYS A 209 -14.68 -4.39 -1.81
CA CYS A 209 -15.28 -4.71 -0.51
C CYS A 209 -14.63 -5.95 0.13
N VAL A 210 -14.50 -7.05 -0.62
CA VAL A 210 -13.92 -8.31 -0.13
C VAL A 210 -12.44 -8.13 0.23
N LEU A 211 -11.67 -7.50 -0.66
CA LEU A 211 -10.24 -7.26 -0.49
C LEU A 211 -9.96 -6.44 0.77
N LEU A 212 -10.57 -5.26 0.90
CA LEU A 212 -10.35 -4.36 2.04
C LEU A 212 -10.80 -4.99 3.36
N SER A 213 -11.92 -5.74 3.34
CA SER A 213 -12.39 -6.46 4.52
C SER A 213 -11.39 -7.53 4.97
N SER A 214 -10.79 -8.25 4.01
CA SER A 214 -9.76 -9.26 4.31
C SER A 214 -8.49 -8.63 4.91
N TYR A 215 -8.09 -7.45 4.41
CA TYR A 215 -6.94 -6.72 4.93
C TYR A 215 -7.19 -6.22 6.35
N LEU A 216 -8.37 -5.64 6.63
CA LEU A 216 -8.71 -5.21 7.99
C LEU A 216 -8.59 -6.36 8.99
N LEU A 217 -9.09 -7.55 8.65
CA LEU A 217 -8.95 -8.73 9.50
C LEU A 217 -7.48 -9.10 9.73
N LEU A 218 -6.65 -9.07 8.69
CA LEU A 218 -5.21 -9.33 8.78
C LEU A 218 -4.52 -8.33 9.72
N PHE A 219 -4.81 -7.04 9.59
CA PHE A 219 -4.23 -5.98 10.42
C PHE A 219 -4.69 -6.07 11.89
N ILE A 220 -5.96 -6.40 12.14
CA ILE A 220 -6.47 -6.63 13.50
C ILE A 220 -5.78 -7.86 14.12
N GLN A 221 -5.67 -8.97 13.38
CA GLN A 221 -4.99 -10.17 13.86
C GLN A 221 -3.52 -9.87 14.19
N PHE A 222 -2.82 -9.15 13.31
CA PHE A 222 -1.46 -8.69 13.54
C PHE A 222 -1.37 -7.81 14.80
N TYR A 223 -2.25 -6.83 14.96
CA TYR A 223 -2.26 -5.93 16.12
C TYR A 223 -2.47 -6.69 17.45
N ILE A 224 -3.42 -7.64 17.47
CA ILE A 224 -3.67 -8.47 18.66
C ILE A 224 -2.44 -9.33 18.98
N ALA A 225 -1.87 -9.98 17.96
CA ALA A 225 -0.71 -10.86 18.12
C ALA A 225 0.53 -10.11 18.62
N THR A 226 0.74 -8.87 18.17
CA THR A 226 1.93 -8.07 18.46
C THR A 226 1.80 -7.24 19.74
N TYR A 227 0.62 -6.68 20.04
CA TYR A 227 0.47 -5.67 21.12
C TYR A 227 -0.43 -6.06 22.28
N LYS A 228 -1.34 -7.05 22.13
CA LYS A 228 -2.30 -7.43 23.19
C LYS A 228 -1.94 -8.71 23.95
N LYS A 229 -1.11 -9.59 23.40
CA LYS A 229 -0.73 -10.84 24.10
C LYS A 229 0.24 -10.55 25.27
N PRO A 230 -0.03 -11.06 26.50
CA PRO A 230 0.89 -10.94 27.61
C PRO A 230 2.20 -11.69 27.33
N ALA A 231 3.32 -11.11 27.78
CA ALA A 231 4.67 -11.61 27.58
C ALA A 231 4.81 -13.05 28.12
N GLY A 232 4.70 -14.04 27.23
CA GLY A 232 4.78 -15.46 27.62
C GLY A 232 4.65 -16.44 26.46
N LYS A 233 4.06 -16.04 25.33
CA LYS A 233 4.15 -16.80 24.07
C LYS A 233 4.79 -15.91 23.03
N LYS A 234 6.04 -16.22 22.65
CA LYS A 234 6.73 -15.61 21.50
C LYS A 234 5.73 -15.54 20.35
N ALA A 235 5.54 -14.35 19.77
CA ALA A 235 4.78 -14.20 18.55
C ALA A 235 5.27 -15.28 17.58
N VAL A 236 4.37 -16.14 17.14
CA VAL A 236 4.68 -17.17 16.15
C VAL A 236 5.11 -16.39 14.92
N ALA A 237 6.41 -16.37 14.66
CA ALA A 237 6.95 -15.89 13.41
C ALA A 237 6.29 -16.74 12.32
N ASN A 238 5.43 -16.12 11.52
CA ASN A 238 4.91 -16.76 10.32
C ASN A 238 6.09 -16.85 9.34
N GLY A 239 6.79 -17.97 9.44
CA GLY A 239 8.06 -18.26 8.82
C GLY A 239 8.58 -19.56 9.40
N LYS A 240 7.91 -20.67 9.09
CA LYS A 240 8.45 -22.02 9.31
C LYS A 240 9.77 -22.15 8.56
N ALA A 241 10.88 -21.83 9.22
CA ALA A 241 12.16 -22.43 8.92
C ALA A 241 12.22 -23.74 9.73
N ASN A 242 11.83 -24.83 9.10
CA ASN A 242 12.16 -26.17 9.59
C ASN A 242 13.68 -26.32 9.68
N GLY A 243 14.16 -26.85 10.80
CA GLY A 243 15.56 -27.18 11.04
C GLY A 243 15.73 -27.82 12.41
N ALA A 244 15.27 -29.06 12.55
CA ALA A 244 15.55 -29.90 13.69
C ALA A 244 17.02 -30.38 13.69
N ALA A 245 17.56 -30.54 14.90
CA ALA A 245 18.61 -31.46 15.33
C ALA A 245 20.05 -31.28 14.80
N ASN A 246 20.98 -30.90 15.67
CA ASN A 246 21.73 -31.89 16.47
C ASN A 246 22.59 -31.19 17.52
N GLY A 247 22.43 -31.62 18.78
CA GLY A 247 23.39 -31.38 19.83
C GLY A 247 24.54 -32.37 19.74
N LEU A 248 25.76 -31.91 19.97
CA LEU A 248 26.82 -32.72 20.54
C LEU A 248 27.41 -31.91 21.69
N LYS A 249 27.17 -32.40 22.91
CA LYS A 249 28.01 -32.12 24.06
C LYS A 249 29.27 -32.97 23.90
N THR A 250 30.43 -32.38 24.10
CA THR A 250 31.57 -33.10 24.66
C THR A 250 32.31 -32.16 25.58
N GLU A 251 32.66 -32.75 26.71
CA GLU A 251 33.40 -32.22 27.86
C GLU A 251 34.79 -31.70 27.50
#